data_AF-A0A2V2RQU6-F1
#
_entry.id   AF-A0A2V2RQU6-F1
#
_cell.length_a   1.000
_cell.length_b   1.000
_cell.length_c   1.000
_cell.angle_alpha   90.00
_cell.angle_beta   90.00
_cell.angle_gamma   90.00
#
_symmetry.space_group_name_H-M   'P 1'
#
loop_
_entity.id
_entity.type
_entity.pdbx_description
1 polymer ?
#
loop_
_entity_poly.entity_id
_entity_poly.type
_entity_poly.pdbx_seq_one_letter_code
_entity_poly.pdbx_strand_id
1 'polypeptide(L)'
;MKKLLLFVCLFTFAFVCSAISSDVANVAQKEKERRAKTKSTKTYTNKDVEDFKKKNKTADDSTQTESATDDEQATGSGEATADQTQAAANDPTSEEYWRNRSKELSDKVADLQAKYDKAQSDLNALQNATYASGGNQLTKNEFTTQMEQRDQLKAELDEAKAALDGLEDEARKAGVPAGWVRQ
;
A
#
# COMPACT_ATOMS: atom_id res chain seq x y z
N MET A 1 25.20 -30.36 -43.16
CA MET A 1 24.99 -28.97 -42.69
C MET A 1 24.01 -28.84 -41.51
N LYS A 2 22.95 -29.66 -41.40
CA LYS A 2 22.02 -29.60 -40.24
C LYS A 2 22.61 -30.10 -38.90
N LYS A 3 23.59 -31.02 -38.93
CA LYS A 3 24.26 -31.55 -37.74
C LYS A 3 25.36 -30.62 -37.16
N LEU A 4 25.84 -29.65 -37.95
CA LEU A 4 26.83 -28.66 -37.52
C LEU A 4 26.17 -27.48 -36.79
N LEU A 5 24.95 -27.12 -37.19
CA LEU A 5 24.14 -26.04 -36.61
C LEU A 5 23.57 -26.41 -35.23
N LEU A 6 23.27 -27.69 -35.00
CA LEU A 6 22.79 -28.21 -33.72
C LEU A 6 23.88 -28.27 -32.64
N PHE A 7 25.15 -28.43 -33.03
CA PHE A 7 26.27 -28.50 -32.08
C PHE A 7 26.73 -27.11 -31.62
N VAL A 8 26.59 -26.08 -32.48
CA VAL A 8 26.93 -24.69 -32.14
C VAL A 8 25.89 -24.08 -31.19
N CYS A 9 24.60 -24.39 -31.34
CA CYS A 9 23.57 -23.93 -30.40
C CYS A 9 23.64 -24.59 -29.02
N LEU A 10 24.13 -25.82 -28.92
CA LEU A 10 24.24 -26.53 -27.63
C LEU A 10 25.46 -26.08 -26.81
N PHE A 11 26.50 -25.55 -27.45
CA PHE A 11 27.71 -25.06 -26.78
C PHE A 11 27.58 -23.61 -26.28
N THR A 12 26.68 -22.80 -26.85
CA THR A 12 26.44 -21.42 -26.41
C THR A 12 25.51 -21.30 -25.21
N PHE A 13 24.75 -22.35 -24.85
CA PHE A 13 23.85 -22.32 -23.69
C PHE A 13 24.55 -22.66 -22.35
N ALA A 14 25.72 -23.30 -22.40
CA ALA A 14 26.42 -23.78 -21.20
C ALA A 14 27.36 -22.74 -20.55
N PHE A 15 27.58 -21.57 -21.15
CA PHE A 15 28.52 -20.56 -20.64
C PHE A 15 27.86 -19.37 -19.90
N VAL A 16 26.53 -19.34 -19.79
CA VAL A 16 25.78 -18.22 -19.18
C VAL A 16 25.33 -18.50 -17.72
N CYS A 17 25.80 -19.57 -17.07
CA CYS A 17 25.29 -19.97 -15.75
C CYS A 17 26.31 -19.90 -14.59
N SER A 18 27.39 -19.11 -14.70
CA SER A 18 28.43 -19.06 -13.65
C SER A 18 28.73 -17.66 -13.08
N ALA A 19 27.76 -16.75 -13.04
CA ALA A 19 27.99 -15.40 -12.51
C ALA A 19 26.85 -14.85 -11.62
N ILE A 20 26.37 -15.64 -10.65
CA ILE A 20 25.52 -15.12 -9.56
C ILE A 20 25.84 -15.85 -8.24
N SER A 21 27.07 -15.67 -7.75
CA SER A 21 27.38 -15.84 -6.33
C SER A 21 27.65 -14.48 -5.74
N SER A 22 26.59 -13.68 -5.63
CA SER A 22 26.59 -12.44 -4.86
C SER A 22 26.53 -12.77 -3.37
N ASP A 23 27.70 -12.65 -2.75
CA ASP A 23 28.06 -12.64 -1.34
C ASP A 23 26.91 -12.39 -0.33
N VAL A 24 26.36 -13.50 0.21
CA VAL A 24 25.37 -13.50 1.30
C VAL A 24 25.92 -12.93 2.61
N ALA A 25 27.23 -12.97 2.82
CA ALA A 25 27.86 -12.46 4.04
C ALA A 25 27.85 -10.93 4.05
N ASN A 26 28.08 -10.30 2.89
CA ASN A 26 27.96 -8.84 2.74
C ASN A 26 26.53 -8.34 2.98
N VAL A 27 25.51 -9.08 2.55
CA VAL A 27 24.10 -8.72 2.80
C VAL A 27 23.76 -8.86 4.29
N ALA A 28 24.23 -9.93 4.95
CA ALA A 28 24.02 -10.13 6.38
C ALA A 28 24.71 -9.04 7.22
N GLN A 29 25.91 -8.62 6.84
CA GLN A 29 26.66 -7.55 7.50
C GLN A 29 25.94 -6.20 7.35
N LYS A 30 25.49 -5.88 6.13
CA LYS A 30 24.74 -4.64 5.83
C LYS A 30 23.42 -4.57 6.61
N GLU A 31 22.70 -5.68 6.76
CA GLU A 31 21.46 -5.72 7.55
C GLU A 31 21.73 -5.60 9.06
N LYS A 32 22.83 -6.18 9.55
CA LYS A 32 23.25 -6.00 10.96
C LYS A 32 23.63 -4.56 11.26
N GLU A 33 24.34 -3.89 10.36
CA GLU A 33 24.70 -2.48 10.49
C GLU A 33 23.49 -1.55 10.40
N ARG A 34 22.52 -1.85 9.53
CA ARG A 34 21.25 -1.12 9.46
C ARG A 34 20.48 -1.23 10.77
N ARG A 35 20.33 -2.45 11.32
CA ARG A 35 19.68 -2.66 12.62
C ARG A 35 20.42 -2.00 13.79
N ALA A 36 21.74 -1.91 13.73
CA ALA A 36 22.52 -1.21 14.75
C ALA A 36 22.33 0.32 14.72
N LYS A 37 22.09 0.88 13.52
CA LYS A 37 21.84 2.32 13.29
C LYS A 37 20.39 2.72 13.55
N THR A 38 19.44 1.81 13.35
CA THR A 38 18.02 2.03 13.65
C THR A 38 17.71 1.59 15.08
N LYS A 39 18.12 2.39 16.07
CA LYS A 39 17.63 2.21 17.45
C LYS A 39 16.29 2.93 17.58
N SER A 40 15.25 2.21 18.01
CA SER A 40 13.93 2.79 18.28
C SER A 40 14.02 3.73 19.49
N THR A 41 13.87 5.03 19.26
CA THR A 41 14.02 6.06 20.30
C THR A 41 12.82 6.14 21.25
N LYS A 42 11.66 5.60 20.87
CA LYS A 42 10.43 5.73 21.67
C LYS A 42 9.67 4.41 21.72
N THR A 43 9.53 3.89 22.94
CA THR A 43 8.68 2.73 23.23
C THR A 43 7.35 3.27 23.72
N TYR A 44 6.30 3.03 22.96
CA TYR A 44 4.94 3.30 23.40
C TYR A 44 4.45 2.08 24.17
N THR A 45 4.03 2.30 25.40
CA THR A 45 3.46 1.30 26.30
C THR A 45 1.94 1.42 26.32
N ASN A 46 1.24 0.42 26.86
CA ASN A 46 -0.21 0.50 27.03
C ASN A 46 -0.65 1.74 27.83
N LYS A 47 0.21 2.27 28.71
CA LYS A 47 -0.05 3.49 29.46
C LYS A 47 -0.11 4.73 28.55
N ASP A 48 0.76 4.81 27.54
CA ASP A 48 0.76 5.90 26.55
C ASP A 48 -0.53 5.90 25.70
N VAL A 49 -1.10 4.71 25.45
CA VAL A 49 -2.38 4.56 24.76
C VAL A 49 -3.54 5.04 25.63
N GLU A 50 -3.52 4.73 26.93
CA GLU A 50 -4.54 5.22 27.87
C GLU A 50 -4.47 6.73 28.06
N ASP A 51 -3.27 7.30 28.12
CA ASP A 51 -3.07 8.75 28.27
C ASP A 51 -3.48 9.52 27.00
N PHE A 52 -3.25 8.94 25.81
CA PHE A 52 -3.80 9.47 24.55
C PHE A 52 -5.33 9.42 24.52
N LYS A 53 -5.94 8.30 24.95
CA LYS A 53 -7.40 8.17 25.04
C LYS A 53 -8.01 9.17 26.04
N LYS A 54 -7.38 9.40 27.19
CA LYS A 54 -7.84 10.41 28.15
C LYS A 54 -7.76 11.82 27.58
N LYS A 55 -6.71 12.14 26.84
CA LYS A 55 -6.52 13.46 26.22
C LYS A 55 -7.52 13.73 25.09
N ASN A 56 -7.97 12.69 24.37
CA ASN A 56 -9.01 12.79 23.35
C ASN A 56 -10.44 12.59 23.88
N LYS A 57 -10.62 12.20 25.16
CA LYS A 57 -11.96 12.02 25.76
C LYS A 57 -12.63 13.34 26.20
N THR A 58 -11.92 14.47 26.13
CA THR A 58 -12.50 15.80 26.39
C THR A 58 -12.97 16.51 25.12
N ALA A 59 -12.88 15.86 23.95
CA ALA A 59 -13.28 16.42 22.66
C ALA A 59 -14.48 15.70 22.03
N ASP A 60 -15.30 15.04 22.85
CA ASP A 60 -16.54 14.37 22.41
C ASP A 60 -17.64 14.61 23.45
N ASP A 61 -17.99 15.88 23.65
CA ASP A 61 -19.33 16.27 24.10
C ASP A 61 -19.65 17.71 23.67
N SER A 62 -20.63 17.80 22.76
CA SER A 62 -21.54 18.92 22.51
C SER A 62 -21.06 20.21 21.81
N THR A 63 -21.57 20.34 20.58
CA THR A 63 -21.80 21.57 19.82
C THR A 63 -22.64 22.60 20.58
N GLN A 64 -22.24 23.89 20.54
CA GLN A 64 -23.06 25.10 20.28
C GLN A 64 -22.60 26.36 21.08
N THR A 65 -22.10 27.33 20.31
CA THR A 65 -22.13 28.80 20.41
C THR A 65 -22.47 29.49 21.75
N GLU A 66 -21.57 30.31 22.29
CA GLU A 66 -21.74 31.78 22.43
C GLU A 66 -20.49 32.50 22.95
N SER A 67 -20.37 33.76 22.53
CA SER A 67 -19.24 34.69 22.58
C SER A 67 -18.72 35.05 23.98
N ALA A 68 -17.41 35.32 24.04
CA ALA A 68 -16.89 36.48 24.75
C ALA A 68 -15.68 37.05 24.00
N THR A 69 -15.89 38.25 23.46
CA THR A 69 -14.92 39.17 22.86
C THR A 69 -13.85 39.57 23.87
N ASP A 70 -12.57 39.52 23.49
CA ASP A 70 -11.72 40.69 23.59
C ASP A 70 -10.78 40.74 22.38
N ASP A 71 -10.78 41.90 21.74
CA ASP A 71 -10.15 42.22 20.47
C ASP A 71 -8.67 42.57 20.65
N GLU A 72 -7.79 41.99 19.83
CA GLU A 72 -6.71 42.77 19.22
C GLU A 72 -6.26 42.16 17.88
N GLN A 73 -6.96 42.58 16.83
CA GLN A 73 -6.44 42.97 15.52
C GLN A 73 -5.39 42.06 14.83
N ALA A 74 -5.86 41.18 13.94
CA ALA A 74 -5.22 40.94 12.65
C ALA A 74 -6.23 40.39 11.62
N THR A 75 -6.72 41.29 10.77
CA THR A 75 -7.06 41.14 9.34
C THR A 75 -7.49 39.77 8.82
N GLY A 76 -8.72 39.72 8.30
CA GLY A 76 -9.38 38.52 7.82
C GLY A 76 -8.71 37.78 6.66
N SER A 77 -8.91 36.46 6.65
CA SER A 77 -8.98 35.56 5.49
C SER A 77 -8.97 34.14 6.05
N GLY A 78 -10.14 33.54 6.31
CA GLY A 78 -10.21 32.22 6.92
C GLY A 78 -11.31 31.32 6.38
N GLU A 79 -12.41 31.89 5.90
CA GLU A 79 -13.59 31.11 5.53
C GLU A 79 -13.65 30.77 4.03
N ALA A 80 -12.86 31.44 3.19
CA ALA A 80 -12.79 31.14 1.75
C ALA A 80 -11.86 29.96 1.40
N THR A 81 -10.97 29.55 2.32
CA THR A 81 -9.92 28.57 2.00
C THR A 81 -10.43 27.13 2.10
N ALA A 82 -11.25 26.80 3.10
CA ALA A 82 -11.74 25.43 3.28
C ALA A 82 -12.70 24.98 2.17
N ASP A 83 -13.57 25.89 1.72
CA ASP A 83 -14.55 25.62 0.66
C ASP A 83 -13.88 25.54 -0.73
N GLN A 84 -12.82 26.35 -0.97
CA GLN A 84 -12.02 26.27 -2.19
C GLN A 84 -11.18 24.99 -2.28
N THR A 85 -10.62 24.49 -1.17
CA THR A 85 -9.88 23.22 -1.16
C THR A 85 -10.80 22.05 -1.51
N GLN A 86 -12.04 22.03 -1.00
CA GLN A 86 -12.98 20.94 -1.28
C GLN A 86 -13.57 21.02 -2.70
N ALA A 87 -13.74 22.23 -3.25
CA ALA A 87 -14.12 22.45 -4.65
C ALA A 87 -12.99 22.05 -5.62
N ALA A 88 -11.75 22.42 -5.32
CA ALA A 88 -10.58 22.04 -6.11
C ALA A 88 -10.36 20.52 -6.11
N ALA A 89 -10.60 19.85 -4.99
CA ALA A 89 -10.52 18.38 -4.89
C ALA A 89 -11.52 17.62 -5.80
N ASN A 90 -12.55 18.30 -6.33
CA ASN A 90 -13.53 17.71 -7.26
C ASN A 90 -13.42 18.27 -8.69
N ASP A 91 -12.52 19.21 -8.93
CA ASP A 91 -12.32 19.83 -10.25
C ASP A 91 -11.26 19.06 -11.05
N PRO A 92 -11.62 18.39 -12.16
CA PRO A 92 -10.67 17.65 -13.01
C PRO A 92 -9.59 18.51 -13.66
N THR A 93 -9.69 19.84 -13.57
CA THR A 93 -8.68 20.77 -14.07
C THR A 93 -7.64 21.15 -13.01
N SER A 94 -7.85 20.76 -11.74
CA SER A 94 -6.97 21.13 -10.63
C SER A 94 -5.85 20.11 -10.41
N GLU A 95 -4.66 20.57 -9.99
CA GLU A 95 -3.56 19.67 -9.60
C GLU A 95 -3.94 18.81 -8.38
N GLU A 96 -4.69 19.39 -7.45
CA GLU A 96 -5.12 18.74 -6.22
C GLU A 96 -6.00 17.52 -6.52
N TYR A 97 -6.93 17.61 -7.48
CA TYR A 97 -7.75 16.49 -7.93
C TYR A 97 -6.88 15.31 -8.38
N TRP A 98 -5.93 15.54 -9.28
CA TRP A 98 -5.08 14.47 -9.82
C TRP A 98 -4.14 13.88 -8.79
N ARG A 99 -3.59 14.71 -7.90
CA ARG A 99 -2.75 14.24 -6.79
C ARG A 99 -3.54 13.37 -5.83
N ASN A 100 -4.73 13.81 -5.43
CA ASN A 100 -5.62 13.06 -4.54
C ASN A 100 -6.05 11.75 -5.21
N ARG A 101 -6.43 11.80 -6.49
CA ARG A 101 -6.79 10.61 -7.28
C ARG A 101 -5.66 9.58 -7.36
N SER A 102 -4.44 10.03 -7.64
CA SER A 102 -3.24 9.17 -7.68
C SER A 102 -2.97 8.53 -6.32
N LYS A 103 -3.07 9.33 -5.24
CA LYS A 103 -2.94 8.85 -3.87
C LYS A 103 -4.01 7.82 -3.51
N GLU A 104 -5.28 8.08 -3.80
CA GLU A 104 -6.39 7.17 -3.52
C GLU A 104 -6.21 5.82 -4.21
N LEU A 105 -5.82 5.83 -5.49
CA LEU A 105 -5.57 4.59 -6.24
C LEU A 105 -4.36 3.83 -5.68
N SER A 106 -3.30 4.54 -5.33
CA SER A 106 -2.10 3.94 -4.70
C SER A 106 -2.43 3.33 -3.33
N ASP A 107 -3.18 4.05 -2.49
CA ASP A 107 -3.62 3.60 -1.18
C ASP A 107 -4.56 2.38 -1.33
N LYS A 108 -5.46 2.38 -2.32
CA LYS A 108 -6.33 1.24 -2.64
C LYS A 108 -5.54 0.02 -3.06
N VAL A 109 -4.52 0.18 -3.92
CA VAL A 109 -3.63 -0.92 -4.31
C VAL A 109 -2.89 -1.49 -3.09
N ALA A 110 -2.37 -0.62 -2.22
CA ALA A 110 -1.66 -1.05 -1.01
C ALA A 110 -2.57 -1.83 -0.04
N ASP A 111 -3.79 -1.33 0.19
CA ASP A 111 -4.79 -1.99 1.04
C ASP A 111 -5.23 -3.36 0.48
N LEU A 112 -5.55 -3.42 -0.82
CA LEU A 112 -5.92 -4.67 -1.49
C LEU A 112 -4.78 -5.69 -1.50
N GLN A 113 -3.53 -5.24 -1.72
CA GLN A 113 -2.36 -6.10 -1.64
C GLN A 113 -2.22 -6.70 -0.23
N ALA A 114 -2.34 -5.88 0.82
CA ALA A 114 -2.26 -6.35 2.20
C ALA A 114 -3.37 -7.37 2.52
N LYS A 115 -4.60 -7.13 2.06
CA LYS A 115 -5.73 -8.06 2.21
C LYS A 115 -5.49 -9.37 1.46
N TYR A 116 -5.00 -9.31 0.23
CA TYR A 116 -4.66 -10.48 -0.57
C TYR A 116 -3.56 -11.32 0.10
N ASP A 117 -2.48 -10.67 0.56
CA ASP A 117 -1.36 -11.36 1.23
C ASP A 117 -1.80 -12.03 2.53
N LYS A 118 -2.71 -11.40 3.27
CA LYS A 118 -3.34 -12.00 4.44
C LYS A 118 -4.18 -13.22 4.06
N ALA A 119 -5.07 -13.11 3.07
CA ALA A 119 -5.91 -14.22 2.63
C ALA A 119 -5.08 -15.41 2.13
N GLN A 120 -3.98 -15.14 1.41
CA GLN A 120 -3.03 -16.17 0.98
C GLN A 120 -2.33 -16.83 2.17
N SER A 121 -1.94 -16.05 3.19
CA SER A 121 -1.32 -16.58 4.41
C SER A 121 -2.29 -17.43 5.22
N ASP A 122 -3.55 -17.03 5.32
CA ASP A 122 -4.61 -17.78 5.99
C ASP A 122 -4.86 -19.12 5.27
N LEU A 123 -4.92 -19.14 3.94
CA LEU A 123 -5.01 -20.37 3.14
C LEU A 123 -3.83 -21.31 3.39
N ASN A 124 -2.60 -20.78 3.42
CA ASN A 124 -1.41 -21.57 3.68
C ASN A 124 -1.43 -22.17 5.10
N ALA A 125 -1.87 -21.39 6.09
CA ALA A 125 -2.03 -21.86 7.47
C ALA A 125 -3.08 -22.97 7.57
N LEU A 126 -4.21 -22.81 6.88
CA LEU A 126 -5.30 -23.76 6.81
C LEU A 126 -4.85 -25.10 6.19
N GLN A 127 -4.11 -25.02 5.09
CA GLN A 127 -3.52 -26.18 4.43
C GLN A 127 -2.50 -26.90 5.35
N ASN A 128 -1.63 -26.15 6.01
CA ASN A 128 -0.66 -26.71 6.96
C ASN A 128 -1.32 -27.40 8.15
N ALA A 129 -2.37 -26.81 8.73
CA ALA A 129 -3.14 -27.41 9.82
C ALA A 129 -3.81 -28.73 9.41
N THR A 130 -4.27 -28.82 8.15
CA THR A 130 -4.86 -30.05 7.60
C THR A 130 -3.83 -31.18 7.53
N TYR A 131 -2.62 -30.89 7.05
CA TYR A 131 -1.54 -31.89 7.01
C TYR A 131 -1.10 -32.30 8.42
N ALA A 132 -0.98 -31.34 9.35
CA ALA A 132 -0.57 -31.60 10.73
C ALA A 132 -1.58 -32.46 11.52
N SER A 133 -2.86 -32.34 11.21
CA SER A 133 -3.95 -33.09 11.87
C SER A 133 -4.29 -34.43 11.22
N GLY A 134 -3.52 -34.87 10.21
CA GLY A 134 -3.80 -36.12 9.50
C GLY A 134 -5.02 -36.04 8.56
N GLY A 135 -5.40 -34.84 8.11
CA GLY A 135 -6.42 -34.63 7.09
C GLY A 135 -7.85 -34.46 7.60
N ASN A 136 -8.09 -34.49 8.92
CA ASN A 136 -9.45 -34.53 9.49
C ASN A 136 -10.06 -33.19 9.88
N GLN A 137 -9.32 -32.06 9.79
CA GLN A 137 -9.78 -30.78 10.33
C GLN A 137 -10.36 -29.79 9.30
N LEU A 138 -10.28 -30.06 8.00
CA LEU A 138 -10.77 -29.11 7.00
C LEU A 138 -12.11 -29.50 6.41
N THR A 139 -13.12 -28.64 6.61
CA THR A 139 -14.31 -28.75 5.79
C THR A 139 -13.96 -28.25 4.39
N LYS A 140 -14.32 -29.02 3.35
CA LYS A 140 -14.11 -28.58 1.95
C LYS A 140 -14.70 -27.19 1.69
N ASN A 141 -15.78 -26.84 2.40
CA ASN A 141 -16.46 -25.56 2.27
C ASN A 141 -15.59 -24.39 2.74
N GLU A 142 -14.95 -24.48 3.92
CA GLU A 142 -14.09 -23.40 4.42
C GLU A 142 -12.91 -23.13 3.48
N PHE A 143 -12.29 -24.18 2.94
CA PHE A 143 -11.20 -24.04 1.98
C PHE A 143 -11.66 -23.35 0.70
N THR A 144 -12.78 -23.80 0.13
CA THR A 144 -13.36 -23.20 -1.07
C THR A 144 -13.70 -21.73 -0.84
N THR A 145 -14.35 -21.38 0.28
CA THR A 145 -14.70 -19.98 0.60
C THR A 145 -13.47 -19.10 0.75
N GLN A 146 -12.42 -19.56 1.43
CA GLN A 146 -11.17 -18.79 1.56
C GLN A 146 -10.45 -18.64 0.21
N MET A 147 -10.53 -19.66 -0.64
CA MET A 147 -9.98 -19.62 -2.00
C MET A 147 -10.71 -18.59 -2.88
N GLU A 148 -12.04 -18.59 -2.85
CA GLU A 148 -12.87 -17.62 -3.56
C GLU A 148 -12.62 -16.19 -3.07
N GLN A 149 -12.51 -15.98 -1.75
CA GLN A 149 -12.20 -14.68 -1.17
C GLN A 149 -10.84 -14.16 -1.65
N ARG A 150 -9.81 -15.02 -1.66
CA ARG A 150 -8.48 -14.67 -2.19
C ARG A 150 -8.58 -14.28 -3.68
N ASP A 151 -9.31 -15.05 -4.47
CA ASP A 151 -9.44 -14.80 -5.91
C ASP A 151 -10.19 -13.50 -6.22
N GLN A 152 -11.22 -13.20 -5.44
CA GLN A 152 -11.90 -11.91 -5.52
C GLN A 152 -10.95 -10.76 -5.21
N LEU A 153 -10.20 -10.84 -4.09
CA LEU A 153 -9.22 -9.81 -3.72
C LEU A 153 -8.13 -9.64 -4.79
N LYS A 154 -7.73 -10.74 -5.44
CA LYS A 154 -6.77 -10.69 -6.55
C LYS A 154 -7.34 -9.94 -7.76
N ALA A 155 -8.59 -10.21 -8.12
CA ALA A 155 -9.26 -9.53 -9.22
C ALA A 155 -9.40 -8.03 -8.94
N GLU A 156 -9.85 -7.66 -7.73
CA GLU A 156 -9.97 -6.26 -7.30
C GLU A 156 -8.60 -5.54 -7.30
N LEU A 157 -7.55 -6.24 -6.87
CA LEU A 157 -6.18 -5.71 -6.88
C LEU A 157 -5.67 -5.45 -8.30
N ASP A 158 -5.94 -6.36 -9.23
CA ASP A 158 -5.55 -6.20 -10.63
C ASP A 158 -6.30 -5.05 -11.29
N GLU A 159 -7.60 -4.91 -11.01
CA GLU A 159 -8.41 -3.78 -11.46
C GLU A 159 -7.87 -2.45 -10.90
N ALA A 160 -7.54 -2.40 -9.60
CA ALA A 160 -6.97 -1.20 -8.98
C ALA A 160 -5.61 -0.83 -9.56
N LYS A 161 -4.76 -1.82 -9.86
CA LYS A 161 -3.47 -1.60 -10.55
C LYS A 161 -3.68 -1.08 -11.97
N ALA A 162 -4.60 -1.67 -12.72
CA ALA A 162 -4.94 -1.19 -14.06
C ALA A 162 -5.48 0.24 -14.06
N ALA A 163 -6.31 0.59 -13.07
CA ALA A 163 -6.80 1.96 -12.89
C ALA A 163 -5.67 2.94 -12.56
N LEU A 164 -4.70 2.54 -11.72
CA LEU A 164 -3.52 3.36 -11.41
C LEU A 164 -2.64 3.55 -12.65
N ASP A 165 -2.38 2.48 -13.41
CA ASP A 165 -1.59 2.54 -14.64
C ASP A 165 -2.27 3.40 -15.72
N GLY A 166 -3.60 3.33 -15.81
CA GLY A 166 -4.41 4.14 -16.73
C GLY A 166 -4.50 5.63 -16.38
N LEU A 167 -4.15 6.02 -15.15
CA LEU A 167 -4.33 7.38 -14.66
C LEU A 167 -3.51 8.41 -15.44
N GLU A 168 -2.29 8.07 -15.88
CA GLU A 168 -1.47 8.98 -16.70
C GLU A 168 -2.12 9.23 -18.08
N ASP A 169 -2.73 8.21 -18.68
CA ASP A 169 -3.42 8.32 -19.96
C ASP A 169 -4.71 9.14 -19.84
N GLU A 170 -5.44 8.99 -18.74
CA GLU A 170 -6.60 9.82 -18.41
C GLU A 170 -6.22 11.29 -18.24
N ALA A 171 -5.16 11.57 -17.47
CA ALA A 171 -4.64 12.91 -17.29
C ALA A 171 -4.18 13.54 -18.62
N ARG A 172 -3.50 12.75 -19.48
CA ARG A 172 -3.10 13.21 -20.82
C ARG A 172 -4.30 13.59 -21.68
N LYS A 173 -5.37 12.79 -21.66
CA LYS A 173 -6.62 13.08 -22.37
C LYS A 173 -7.32 14.33 -21.83
N ALA A 174 -7.20 14.58 -20.53
CA ALA A 174 -7.71 15.78 -19.87
C ALA A 174 -6.83 17.04 -20.12
N GLY A 175 -5.71 16.92 -20.84
CA GLY A 175 -4.81 18.04 -21.12
C GLY A 175 -3.93 18.44 -19.94
N VAL A 176 -3.78 17.54 -18.96
CA VAL A 176 -3.12 17.80 -17.68
C VAL A 176 -1.63 17.47 -17.76
N PRO A 177 -0.74 18.26 -17.13
CA PRO A 177 0.69 17.95 -17.08
C PRO A 177 0.98 16.60 -16.41
N ALA A 178 1.82 15.77 -17.03
CA ALA A 178 2.18 14.45 -16.51
C ALA A 178 2.82 14.49 -15.10
N GLY A 179 3.42 15.63 -14.72
CA GLY A 179 4.04 15.82 -13.41
C GLY A 179 3.06 15.84 -12.22
N TRP A 180 1.76 16.01 -12.45
CA TRP A 180 0.76 16.02 -11.37
C TRP A 180 0.38 14.60 -10.91
N VAL A 181 0.57 13.61 -11.79
CA VAL A 181 0.09 12.24 -11.60
C VAL A 181 1.20 11.30 -11.12
N ARG A 182 2.45 11.57 -11.51
CA ARG A 182 3.65 10.79 -11.15
C ARG A 182 4.11 11.13 -9.73
N GLN A 183 4.05 10.15 -8.82
CA GLN A 183 4.64 10.22 -7.48
C GLN A 183 5.48 8.98 -7.17
#